data_AF-A0AAV8YCN2-F1
#
_entry.id   AF-A0AAV8YCN2-F1
#
_cell.length_a   1.000
_cell.length_b   1.000
_cell.length_c   1.000
_cell.angle_alpha   90.00
_cell.angle_beta   90.00
_cell.angle_gamma   90.00
#
_symmetry.space_group_name_H-M   'P 1'
#
loop_
_entity.id
_entity.type
_entity.pdbx_description
1 polymer ?
#
loop_
_entity_poly.entity_id
_entity_poly.type
_entity_poly.pdbx_seq_one_letter_code
_entity_poly.pdbx_strand_id
1 'polypeptide(L)'
;MCDCESERTMDMKTPRNVYLSAFYKRSFAFYTVKNRMPIILTHLVDSLARNKAHIIEEYGDDAKEELKTVIGELSEFKYEIQTNKPLKLLTLDAPDIHIYNEYIQKQATEEGHATHFHTIWLLAECYMYRRIKEIFEKTKSLKTHDPFRNNKQEAYRTALPLINTMSHYLLEVIENSLEASKNEFISMLKILFLITLNFHPTKLCILRTVKADIICGLREGLAEKIEEQDPKWMETGNWAVIQFCDKTVKRGQDYFKRDGAPIH
;
A
#
# COMPACT_ATOMS: atom_id res chain seq x y z
N MET A 1 -20.64 24.15 -28.83
CA MET A 1 -21.01 22.71 -28.80
C MET A 1 -20.19 22.10 -27.69
N CYS A 2 -20.86 21.49 -26.73
CA CYS A 2 -20.37 21.22 -25.37
C CYS A 2 -19.64 19.88 -25.34
N ASP A 3 -18.31 19.89 -25.19
CA ASP A 3 -17.49 18.69 -24.93
C ASP A 3 -16.60 18.98 -23.72
N CYS A 4 -17.11 18.69 -22.52
CA CYS A 4 -16.30 18.85 -21.32
C CYS A 4 -16.61 17.82 -20.22
N GLU A 5 -17.47 16.83 -20.44
CA GLU A 5 -17.90 15.92 -19.35
C GLU A 5 -17.03 14.67 -19.16
N SER A 6 -16.17 14.31 -20.12
CA SER A 6 -15.42 13.04 -20.12
C SER A 6 -14.05 13.04 -19.42
N GLU A 7 -13.61 14.16 -18.82
CA GLU A 7 -12.28 14.29 -18.18
C GLU A 7 -12.33 14.55 -16.65
N ARG A 8 -13.52 14.70 -16.08
CA ARG A 8 -13.66 15.34 -14.76
C ARG A 8 -13.66 14.34 -13.61
N THR A 9 -12.47 14.10 -13.06
CA THR A 9 -12.32 13.71 -11.64
C THR A 9 -13.14 14.68 -10.76
N MET A 10 -13.88 14.16 -9.79
CA MET A 10 -14.77 14.95 -8.95
C MET A 10 -14.02 15.55 -7.76
N ASP A 11 -14.18 16.86 -7.54
CA ASP A 11 -13.61 17.53 -6.37
C ASP A 11 -14.48 17.29 -5.12
N MET A 12 -14.38 16.09 -4.56
CA MET A 12 -15.04 15.71 -3.32
C MET A 12 -14.27 14.59 -2.62
N LYS A 13 -14.64 14.31 -1.37
CA LYS A 13 -14.18 13.10 -0.65
C LYS A 13 -14.90 11.87 -1.21
N THR A 14 -14.29 10.71 -1.06
CA THR A 14 -14.94 9.45 -1.42
C THR A 14 -16.22 9.25 -0.59
N PRO A 15 -17.38 9.03 -1.23
CA PRO A 15 -18.61 8.72 -0.51
C PRO A 15 -18.50 7.43 0.31
N ARG A 16 -19.31 7.32 1.37
CA ARG A 16 -19.38 6.08 2.16
C ARG A 16 -19.92 4.93 1.31
N ASN A 17 -19.39 3.73 1.55
CA ASN A 17 -19.78 2.49 0.88
C ASN A 17 -19.54 2.45 -0.65
N VAL A 18 -18.65 3.31 -1.15
CA VAL A 18 -18.16 3.26 -2.54
C VAL A 18 -16.71 2.80 -2.54
N TYR A 19 -16.30 2.12 -3.61
CA TYR A 19 -14.90 1.75 -3.78
C TYR A 19 -14.00 2.99 -3.79
N LEU A 20 -12.86 2.90 -3.09
CA LEU A 20 -11.83 3.93 -3.18
C LEU A 20 -11.32 4.00 -4.61
N SER A 21 -11.23 5.22 -5.15
CA SER A 21 -10.77 5.48 -6.50
C SER A 21 -10.13 6.85 -6.55
N ALA A 22 -9.15 7.00 -7.45
CA ALA A 22 -8.61 8.30 -7.81
C ALA A 22 -9.59 9.16 -8.61
N PHE A 23 -10.86 8.76 -8.74
CA PHE A 23 -11.89 9.61 -9.30
C PHE A 23 -12.21 10.79 -8.38
N TYR A 24 -12.07 10.62 -7.06
CA TYR A 24 -12.37 11.63 -6.05
C TYR A 24 -11.10 12.40 -5.63
N LYS A 25 -10.98 13.68 -6.01
CA LYS A 25 -9.74 14.46 -5.83
C LYS A 25 -9.30 14.65 -4.39
N ARG A 26 -10.23 14.59 -3.42
CA ARG A 26 -9.94 14.73 -1.99
C ARG A 26 -9.74 13.40 -1.29
N SER A 27 -9.39 12.35 -2.05
CA SER A 27 -9.04 11.04 -1.53
C SER A 27 -7.53 10.81 -1.58
N PHE A 28 -7.03 10.02 -0.64
CA PHE A 28 -5.68 9.49 -0.65
C PHE A 28 -5.42 8.60 -1.86
N ALA A 29 -6.46 7.96 -2.41
CA ALA A 29 -6.37 7.27 -3.70
C ALA A 29 -5.95 8.23 -4.83
N PHE A 30 -6.59 9.42 -4.93
CA PHE A 30 -6.19 10.43 -5.91
C PHE A 30 -4.76 10.92 -5.68
N TYR A 31 -4.40 11.25 -4.44
CA TYR A 31 -3.02 11.61 -4.10
C TYR A 31 -2.01 10.51 -4.48
N THR A 32 -2.37 9.25 -4.24
CA THR A 32 -1.51 8.11 -4.54
C THR A 32 -1.31 7.95 -6.04
N VAL A 33 -2.38 7.97 -6.84
CA VAL A 33 -2.29 7.86 -8.30
C VAL A 33 -1.62 9.08 -8.93
N LYS A 34 -1.97 10.29 -8.48
CA LYS A 34 -1.48 11.55 -9.07
C LYS A 34 -0.03 11.85 -8.69
N ASN A 35 0.39 11.54 -7.47
CA ASN A 35 1.69 11.94 -6.94
C ASN A 35 2.60 10.75 -6.65
N ARG A 36 2.14 9.77 -5.85
CA ARG A 36 3.03 8.70 -5.37
C ARG A 36 3.45 7.72 -6.46
N MET A 37 2.52 7.28 -7.31
CA MET A 37 2.81 6.32 -8.38
C MET A 37 3.85 6.87 -9.38
N PRO A 38 3.74 8.11 -9.88
CA PRO A 38 4.80 8.72 -10.70
C PRO A 38 6.15 8.84 -9.99
N ILE A 39 6.16 9.13 -8.68
CA ILE A 39 7.40 9.18 -7.89
C ILE A 39 8.04 7.79 -7.82
N ILE A 40 7.26 6.73 -7.58
CA ILE A 40 7.76 5.34 -7.56
C ILE A 40 8.42 4.99 -8.90
N LEU A 41 7.75 5.28 -10.03
CA LEU A 41 8.30 5.03 -11.36
C LEU A 41 9.55 5.86 -11.63
N THR A 42 9.60 7.11 -11.17
CA THR A 42 10.79 7.97 -11.30
C THR A 42 11.96 7.38 -10.51
N HIS A 43 11.75 6.99 -9.25
CA HIS A 43 12.78 6.34 -8.44
C HIS A 43 13.26 5.03 -9.06
N LEU A 44 12.38 4.29 -9.73
CA LEU A 44 12.72 3.06 -10.44
C LEU A 44 13.67 3.35 -11.61
N VAL A 45 13.29 4.31 -12.47
CA VAL A 45 14.10 4.78 -13.59
C VAL A 45 15.46 5.26 -13.11
N ASP A 46 15.50 6.08 -12.06
CA ASP A 46 16.74 6.59 -11.49
C ASP A 46 17.62 5.47 -10.93
N SER A 47 17.02 4.50 -10.25
CA SER A 47 17.74 3.34 -9.71
C SER A 47 18.38 2.50 -10.82
N LEU A 48 17.63 2.21 -11.89
CA LEU A 48 18.14 1.47 -13.04
C LEU A 48 19.26 2.23 -13.76
N ALA A 49 19.10 3.54 -13.93
CA ALA A 49 20.11 4.39 -14.56
C ALA A 49 21.41 4.45 -13.75
N ARG A 50 21.32 4.63 -12.42
CA ARG A 50 22.49 4.69 -11.53
C ARG A 50 23.22 3.36 -11.42
N ASN A 51 22.50 2.24 -11.44
CA ASN A 51 23.07 0.90 -11.27
C ASN A 51 23.38 0.20 -12.61
N LYS A 52 23.37 0.94 -13.72
CA LYS A 52 23.57 0.40 -15.07
C LYS A 52 24.82 -0.47 -15.21
N ALA A 53 25.96 -0.01 -14.68
CA ALA A 53 27.23 -0.75 -14.78
C ALA A 53 27.13 -2.12 -14.10
N HIS A 54 26.64 -2.15 -12.86
CA HIS A 54 26.43 -3.38 -12.10
C HIS A 54 25.41 -4.32 -12.76
N ILE A 55 24.33 -3.78 -13.32
CA ILE A 55 23.31 -4.59 -14.02
C ILE A 55 23.92 -5.24 -15.27
N ILE A 56 24.73 -4.51 -16.04
CA ILE A 56 25.40 -5.09 -17.22
C ILE A 56 26.43 -6.14 -16.82
N GLU A 57 27.16 -5.93 -15.72
CA GLU A 57 28.09 -6.93 -15.18
C GLU A 57 27.37 -8.22 -14.74
N GLU A 58 26.20 -8.09 -14.10
CA GLU A 58 25.41 -9.23 -13.60
C GLU A 58 24.69 -10.01 -14.73
N TYR A 59 24.18 -9.32 -15.75
CA TYR A 59 23.30 -9.91 -16.78
C TYR A 59 23.92 -9.97 -18.19
N GLY A 60 25.14 -9.48 -18.37
CA GLY A 60 25.88 -9.50 -19.64
C GLY A 60 25.56 -8.34 -20.60
N ASP A 61 26.26 -8.32 -21.75
CA ASP A 61 26.19 -7.22 -22.71
C ASP A 61 24.80 -7.02 -23.34
N ASP A 62 24.03 -8.10 -23.53
CA ASP A 62 22.66 -8.04 -24.05
C ASP A 62 21.74 -7.21 -23.14
N ALA A 63 22.01 -7.20 -21.83
CA ALA A 63 21.25 -6.42 -20.85
C ALA A 63 21.38 -4.91 -21.07
N LYS A 64 22.43 -4.43 -21.75
CA LYS A 64 22.66 -3.00 -21.97
C LYS A 64 21.58 -2.35 -22.83
N GLU A 65 21.18 -3.00 -23.92
CA GLU A 65 20.13 -2.50 -24.80
C GLU A 65 18.75 -2.77 -24.20
N GLU A 66 18.54 -3.93 -23.58
CA GLU A 66 17.29 -4.23 -22.85
C GLU A 66 17.03 -3.21 -21.73
N LEU A 67 18.05 -2.80 -20.98
CA LEU A 67 17.92 -1.82 -19.91
C LEU A 67 17.46 -0.46 -20.44
N LYS A 68 17.93 -0.04 -21.63
CA LYS A 68 17.44 1.20 -22.26
C LYS A 68 15.97 1.09 -22.62
N THR A 69 15.57 -0.04 -23.20
CA THR A 69 14.15 -0.31 -23.54
C THR A 69 13.28 -0.31 -22.29
N VAL A 70 13.69 -1.00 -21.22
CA VAL A 70 12.98 -1.03 -19.93
C VAL A 70 12.83 0.38 -19.34
N ILE A 71 13.91 1.18 -19.32
CA ILE A 71 13.85 2.57 -18.84
C ILE A 71 12.88 3.42 -19.69
N GLY A 72 12.90 3.22 -21.01
CA GLY A 72 11.98 3.86 -21.95
C GLY A 72 10.52 3.52 -21.66
N GLU A 73 10.20 2.23 -21.54
CA GLU A 73 8.84 1.76 -21.24
C GLU A 73 8.34 2.23 -19.87
N LEU A 74 9.20 2.24 -18.83
CA LEU A 74 8.84 2.78 -17.51
C LEU A 74 8.57 4.29 -17.56
N SER A 75 9.32 5.02 -18.38
CA SER A 75 9.13 6.47 -18.58
C SER A 75 7.85 6.78 -19.35
N GLU A 76 7.54 6.00 -20.38
CA GLU A 76 6.26 6.07 -21.10
C GLU A 76 5.09 5.74 -20.15
N PHE A 77 5.22 4.67 -19.36
CA PHE A 77 4.18 4.27 -18.41
C PHE A 77 3.92 5.35 -17.36
N LYS A 78 4.97 6.02 -16.86
CA LYS A 78 4.83 7.18 -15.99
C LYS A 78 4.03 8.29 -16.66
N TYR A 79 4.34 8.61 -17.91
CA TYR A 79 3.62 9.62 -18.69
C TYR A 79 2.14 9.24 -18.89
N GLU A 80 1.84 7.98 -19.18
CA GLU A 80 0.48 7.47 -19.29
C GLU A 80 -0.34 7.72 -18.02
N ILE A 81 0.23 7.42 -16.85
CA ILE A 81 -0.42 7.70 -15.55
C ILE A 81 -0.63 9.21 -15.38
N GLN A 82 0.41 10.01 -15.59
CA GLN A 82 0.36 11.46 -15.38
C GLN A 82 -0.66 12.18 -16.27
N THR A 83 -0.84 11.68 -17.50
CA THR A 83 -1.75 12.20 -18.52
C THR A 83 -3.08 11.43 -18.61
N ASN A 84 -3.35 10.55 -17.63
CA ASN A 84 -4.59 9.80 -17.51
C ASN A 84 -4.97 9.04 -18.79
N LYS A 85 -3.98 8.39 -19.43
CA LYS A 85 -4.22 7.54 -20.60
C LYS A 85 -4.99 6.27 -20.20
N PRO A 86 -5.75 5.67 -21.15
CA PRO A 86 -6.35 4.36 -20.94
C PRO A 86 -5.32 3.28 -20.58
N LEU A 87 -5.73 2.35 -19.72
CA LEU A 87 -4.97 1.17 -19.37
C LEU A 87 -4.76 0.33 -20.63
N LYS A 88 -3.50 0.00 -20.93
CA LYS A 88 -3.14 -0.89 -22.02
C LYS A 88 -3.38 -2.33 -21.59
N LEU A 89 -3.77 -3.18 -22.54
CA LEU A 89 -3.81 -4.62 -22.27
C LEU A 89 -2.39 -5.15 -22.02
N LEU A 90 -2.29 -6.10 -21.10
CA LEU A 90 -1.10 -6.89 -20.88
C LEU A 90 -1.02 -7.94 -22.00
N THR A 91 0.17 -8.17 -22.53
CA THR A 91 0.41 -8.93 -23.76
C THR A 91 1.00 -10.31 -23.54
N LEU A 92 1.57 -10.57 -22.35
CA LEU A 92 2.13 -11.88 -22.04
C LEU A 92 1.03 -12.89 -21.74
N ASP A 93 1.33 -14.17 -21.98
CA ASP A 93 0.44 -15.27 -21.65
C ASP A 93 0.73 -15.73 -20.21
N ALA A 94 -0.12 -15.31 -19.28
CA ALA A 94 -0.07 -15.72 -17.88
C ALA A 94 -1.49 -15.81 -17.29
N PRO A 95 -1.75 -16.73 -16.34
CA PRO A 95 -3.10 -16.92 -15.79
C PRO A 95 -3.70 -15.66 -15.14
N ASP A 96 -2.85 -14.84 -14.50
CA ASP A 96 -3.27 -13.60 -13.86
C ASP A 96 -3.57 -12.48 -14.86
N ILE A 97 -2.89 -12.47 -16.02
CA ILE A 97 -3.09 -11.47 -17.08
C ILE A 97 -4.50 -11.51 -17.64
N HIS A 98 -5.10 -12.70 -17.79
CA HIS A 98 -6.48 -12.82 -18.26
C HIS A 98 -7.44 -12.01 -17.37
N ILE A 99 -7.26 -12.09 -16.04
CA ILE A 99 -8.11 -11.39 -15.06
C ILE A 99 -7.98 -9.87 -15.25
N TYR A 100 -6.77 -9.36 -15.43
CA TYR A 100 -6.56 -7.92 -15.69
C TYR A 100 -7.17 -7.49 -17.02
N ASN A 101 -6.94 -8.24 -18.08
CA ASN A 101 -7.42 -7.89 -19.42
C ASN A 101 -8.94 -7.93 -19.51
N GLU A 102 -9.58 -8.95 -18.93
CA GLU A 102 -11.03 -9.04 -18.83
C GLU A 102 -11.62 -7.84 -18.06
N TYR A 103 -11.01 -7.48 -16.93
CA TYR A 103 -11.43 -6.33 -16.15
C TYR A 103 -11.27 -5.01 -16.92
N ILE A 104 -10.12 -4.79 -17.58
CA ILE A 104 -9.87 -3.57 -18.38
C ILE A 104 -10.88 -3.45 -19.52
N GLN A 105 -11.17 -4.55 -20.21
CA GLN A 105 -12.15 -4.59 -21.30
C GLN A 105 -13.57 -4.34 -20.81
N LYS A 106 -13.95 -4.98 -19.69
CA LYS A 106 -15.26 -4.76 -19.07
C LYS A 106 -15.43 -3.30 -18.66
N GLN A 107 -14.45 -2.72 -17.98
CA GLN A 107 -14.51 -1.31 -17.59
C GLN A 107 -14.56 -0.37 -18.79
N ALA A 108 -13.80 -0.65 -19.85
CA ALA A 108 -13.82 0.16 -21.07
C ALA A 108 -15.19 0.11 -21.79
N THR A 109 -15.90 -1.03 -21.72
CA THR A 109 -17.21 -1.21 -22.37
C THR A 109 -18.38 -0.71 -21.53
N GLU A 110 -18.35 -0.90 -20.20
CA GLU A 110 -19.44 -0.54 -19.30
C GLU A 110 -19.37 0.92 -18.82
N GLU A 111 -18.17 1.43 -18.53
CA GLU A 111 -17.95 2.75 -17.93
C GLU A 111 -17.27 3.75 -18.88
N GLY A 112 -16.82 3.30 -20.06
CA GLY A 112 -16.18 4.12 -21.08
C GLY A 112 -14.75 4.59 -20.77
N HIS A 113 -14.28 4.42 -19.53
CA HIS A 113 -12.99 4.94 -19.05
C HIS A 113 -12.23 3.93 -18.18
N ALA A 114 -11.46 3.03 -18.81
CA ALA A 114 -10.50 2.20 -18.08
C ALA A 114 -9.19 2.97 -17.91
N THR A 115 -9.10 3.87 -16.92
CA THR A 115 -7.86 4.60 -16.59
C THR A 115 -7.48 4.43 -15.11
N HIS A 116 -6.23 4.77 -14.74
CA HIS A 116 -5.81 4.76 -13.33
C HIS A 116 -6.64 5.67 -12.42
N PHE A 117 -7.28 6.71 -12.99
CA PHE A 117 -8.14 7.65 -12.25
C PHE A 117 -9.59 7.20 -12.15
N HIS A 118 -10.08 6.32 -13.02
CA HIS A 118 -11.49 5.92 -13.04
C HIS A 118 -11.71 4.49 -12.58
N THR A 119 -10.64 3.72 -12.33
CA THR A 119 -10.74 2.38 -11.77
C THR A 119 -10.67 2.37 -10.24
N ILE A 120 -10.96 1.21 -9.65
CA ILE A 120 -10.81 0.98 -8.20
C ILE A 120 -9.33 1.10 -7.85
N TRP A 121 -9.02 1.83 -6.78
CA TRP A 121 -7.64 2.15 -6.39
C TRP A 121 -6.76 0.91 -6.23
N LEU A 122 -7.29 -0.15 -5.61
CA LEU A 122 -6.59 -1.44 -5.47
C LEU A 122 -6.15 -1.99 -6.84
N LEU A 123 -7.05 -1.97 -7.83
CA LEU A 123 -6.76 -2.44 -9.19
C LEU A 123 -5.75 -1.53 -9.90
N ALA A 124 -5.86 -0.21 -9.72
CA ALA A 124 -4.89 0.74 -10.26
C ALA A 124 -3.46 0.47 -9.74
N GLU A 125 -3.31 0.25 -8.44
CA GLU A 125 -2.02 -0.06 -7.83
C GLU A 125 -1.48 -1.44 -8.26
N CYS A 126 -2.32 -2.46 -8.20
CA CYS A 126 -1.94 -3.82 -8.61
C CYS A 126 -1.54 -3.87 -10.08
N TYR A 127 -2.31 -3.22 -10.97
CA TYR A 127 -2.00 -3.11 -12.38
C TYR A 127 -0.64 -2.41 -12.60
N MET A 128 -0.32 -1.35 -11.86
CA MET A 128 0.98 -0.68 -11.99
C MET A 128 2.15 -1.63 -11.72
N TYR A 129 2.11 -2.38 -10.61
CA TYR A 129 3.17 -3.34 -10.31
C TYR A 129 3.20 -4.50 -11.29
N ARG A 130 2.04 -4.96 -11.77
CA ARG A 130 1.98 -6.02 -12.78
C ARG A 130 2.53 -5.56 -14.13
N ARG A 131 2.27 -4.32 -14.54
CA ARG A 131 2.80 -3.70 -15.76
C ARG A 131 4.30 -3.50 -15.65
N ILE A 132 4.81 -3.03 -14.51
CA ILE A 132 6.26 -3.01 -14.23
C ILE A 132 6.84 -4.42 -14.40
N LYS A 133 6.24 -5.44 -13.78
CA LYS A 133 6.72 -6.82 -13.90
C LYS A 133 6.72 -7.31 -15.36
N GLU A 134 5.67 -7.00 -16.11
CA GLU A 134 5.56 -7.36 -17.53
C GLU A 134 6.69 -6.76 -18.37
N ILE A 135 7.05 -5.48 -18.13
CA ILE A 135 8.15 -4.80 -18.85
C ILE A 135 9.45 -5.61 -18.71
N PHE A 136 9.75 -6.11 -17.51
CA PHE A 136 10.91 -6.97 -17.30
C PHE A 136 10.71 -8.38 -17.87
N GLU A 137 9.52 -8.97 -17.77
CA GLU A 137 9.24 -10.32 -18.28
C GLU A 137 9.36 -10.46 -19.80
N LYS A 138 9.19 -9.36 -20.53
CA LYS A 138 9.40 -9.27 -21.99
C LYS A 138 10.87 -9.33 -22.40
N THR A 139 11.78 -9.01 -21.48
CA THR A 139 13.22 -9.08 -21.73
C THR A 139 13.72 -10.52 -21.66
N LYS A 140 14.87 -10.79 -22.28
CA LYS A 140 15.54 -12.09 -22.22
C LYS A 140 16.44 -12.18 -21.00
N SER A 141 17.30 -11.18 -20.78
CA SER A 141 18.32 -11.22 -19.74
C SER A 141 17.80 -10.63 -18.43
N LEU A 142 16.98 -9.57 -18.47
CA LEU A 142 16.51 -8.88 -17.26
C LEU A 142 15.23 -9.46 -16.63
N LYS A 143 14.71 -10.60 -17.11
CA LYS A 143 13.44 -11.21 -16.66
C LYS A 143 13.37 -11.48 -15.16
N THR A 144 14.49 -11.87 -14.57
CA THR A 144 14.61 -12.18 -13.13
C THR A 144 15.12 -11.01 -12.30
N HIS A 145 15.40 -9.87 -12.93
CA HIS A 145 15.82 -8.67 -12.21
C HIS A 145 14.69 -8.18 -11.31
N ASP A 146 15.03 -7.89 -10.05
CA ASP A 146 14.11 -7.28 -9.09
C ASP A 146 14.44 -5.80 -8.96
N PRO A 147 13.64 -4.91 -9.56
CA PRO A 147 13.97 -3.50 -9.63
C PRO A 147 13.80 -2.78 -8.27
N PHE A 148 13.19 -3.45 -7.28
CA PHE A 148 13.05 -2.95 -5.90
C PHE A 148 14.07 -3.56 -4.94
N ARG A 149 14.99 -4.42 -5.41
CA ARG A 149 15.99 -5.11 -4.56
C ARG A 149 16.78 -4.15 -3.69
N ASN A 150 17.34 -3.10 -4.28
CA ASN A 150 18.18 -2.13 -3.57
C ASN A 150 17.40 -1.43 -2.45
N ASN A 151 16.16 -1.02 -2.72
CA ASN A 151 15.30 -0.39 -1.72
C ASN A 151 14.99 -1.36 -0.56
N LYS A 152 14.73 -2.64 -0.86
CA LYS A 152 14.50 -3.66 0.17
C LYS A 152 15.74 -3.94 1.01
N GLN A 153 16.92 -4.00 0.38
CA GLN A 153 18.19 -4.19 1.09
C GLN A 153 18.51 -3.00 1.99
N GLU A 154 18.28 -1.77 1.52
CA GLU A 154 18.52 -0.56 2.32
C GLU A 154 17.55 -0.44 3.49
N ALA A 155 16.27 -0.77 3.28
CA ALA A 155 15.29 -0.84 4.35
C ALA A 155 15.68 -1.89 5.40
N TYR A 156 16.15 -3.06 4.97
CA TYR A 156 16.67 -4.09 5.88
C TYR A 156 17.90 -3.60 6.66
N ARG A 157 18.88 -2.99 5.98
CA ARG A 157 20.09 -2.44 6.63
C ARG A 157 19.74 -1.39 7.68
N THR A 158 18.84 -0.47 7.34
CA THR A 158 18.36 0.57 8.27
C THR A 158 17.65 -0.06 9.48
N ALA A 159 16.98 -1.20 9.30
CA ALA A 159 16.30 -1.91 10.37
C ALA A 159 17.25 -2.80 11.22
N LEU A 160 18.50 -3.05 10.80
CA LEU A 160 19.42 -3.96 11.51
C LEU A 160 19.63 -3.64 13.00
N PRO A 161 19.84 -2.38 13.43
CA PRO A 161 20.02 -2.08 14.85
C PRO A 161 18.78 -2.47 15.68
N LEU A 162 17.59 -2.17 15.15
CA LEU A 162 16.32 -2.53 15.78
C LEU A 162 16.16 -4.05 15.84
N ILE A 163 16.42 -4.75 14.73
CA ILE A 163 16.37 -6.23 14.69
C ILE A 163 17.32 -6.81 15.73
N ASN A 164 18.53 -6.26 15.89
CA ASN A 164 19.50 -6.75 16.87
C ASN A 164 19.03 -6.54 18.31
N THR A 165 18.56 -5.33 18.66
CA THR A 165 17.99 -5.05 19.98
C THR A 165 16.82 -5.98 20.31
N MET A 166 15.93 -6.21 19.34
CA MET A 166 14.79 -7.10 19.51
C MET A 166 15.23 -8.56 19.65
N SER A 167 16.26 -8.98 18.93
CA SER A 167 16.81 -10.33 19.01
C SER A 167 17.41 -10.61 20.37
N HIS A 168 18.19 -9.67 20.92
CA HIS A 168 18.72 -9.76 22.28
C HIS A 168 17.63 -9.84 23.34
N TYR A 169 16.60 -8.99 23.24
CA TYR A 169 15.47 -9.04 24.17
C TYR A 169 14.69 -10.36 24.08
N LEU A 170 14.51 -10.90 22.87
CA LEU A 170 13.87 -12.20 22.68
C LEU A 170 14.67 -13.33 23.33
N LEU A 171 16.00 -13.34 23.15
CA LEU A 171 16.89 -14.33 23.77
C LEU A 171 16.85 -14.25 25.30
N GLU A 172 16.87 -13.04 25.87
CA GLU A 172 16.74 -12.83 27.31
C GLU A 172 15.41 -13.34 27.87
N VAL A 173 14.31 -13.15 27.14
CA VAL A 173 13.00 -13.68 27.53
C VAL A 173 12.97 -15.20 27.47
N ILE A 174 13.60 -15.81 26.46
CA ILE A 174 13.66 -17.27 26.31
C ILE A 174 14.52 -17.90 27.43
N GLU A 175 15.70 -17.34 27.70
CA GLU A 175 16.64 -17.87 28.70
C GLU A 175 16.10 -17.78 30.14
N ASN A 176 15.31 -16.76 30.45
CA ASN A 176 14.73 -16.59 31.78
C ASN A 176 13.42 -17.38 32.00
N SER A 177 12.88 -18.04 30.98
CA SER A 177 11.62 -18.81 31.07
C SER A 177 11.89 -20.32 31.22
N LEU A 178 11.99 -20.81 32.45
CA LEU A 178 12.05 -22.26 32.72
C LEU A 178 10.66 -22.93 32.66
N GLU A 179 9.59 -22.16 32.76
CA GLU A 179 8.21 -22.54 32.43
C GLU A 179 7.53 -21.32 31.79
N ALA A 180 7.11 -21.43 30.52
CA ALA A 180 6.51 -20.33 29.79
C ALA A 180 5.23 -19.82 30.51
N SER A 181 5.37 -18.73 31.27
CA SER A 181 4.24 -18.10 31.94
C SER A 181 3.35 -17.39 30.91
N LYS A 182 2.06 -17.26 31.23
CA LYS A 182 1.12 -16.46 30.42
C LYS A 182 1.64 -15.04 30.14
N ASN A 183 2.47 -14.48 31.03
CA ASN A 183 3.05 -13.15 30.87
C ASN A 183 4.19 -13.12 29.83
N GLU A 184 5.03 -14.15 29.77
CA GLU A 184 6.09 -14.27 28.75
C GLU A 184 5.51 -14.54 27.37
N PHE A 185 4.47 -15.38 27.27
CA PHE A 185 3.74 -15.58 26.01
C PHE A 185 3.07 -14.28 25.52
N ILE A 186 2.50 -13.50 26.44
CA ILE A 186 1.97 -12.16 26.10
C ILE A 186 3.11 -11.26 25.63
N SER A 187 4.26 -11.19 26.33
CA SER A 187 5.41 -10.37 25.90
C SER A 187 5.95 -10.78 24.53
N MET A 188 6.03 -12.08 24.24
CA MET A 188 6.38 -12.60 22.92
C MET A 188 5.36 -12.17 21.85
N LEU A 189 4.06 -12.27 22.15
CA LEU A 189 3.00 -11.76 21.26
C LEU A 189 3.07 -10.24 21.06
N LYS A 190 3.50 -9.45 22.06
CA LYS A 190 3.71 -8.00 21.91
C LYS A 190 4.83 -7.71 20.93
N ILE A 191 5.95 -8.44 21.03
CA ILE A 191 7.10 -8.32 20.13
C ILE A 191 6.67 -8.68 18.71
N LEU A 192 6.01 -9.82 18.52
CA LEU A 192 5.53 -10.28 17.21
C LEU A 192 4.52 -9.31 16.58
N PHE A 193 3.61 -8.75 17.40
CA PHE A 193 2.69 -7.71 16.95
C PHE A 193 3.43 -6.43 16.55
N LEU A 194 4.35 -5.91 17.37
CA LEU A 194 5.18 -4.75 17.00
C LEU A 194 5.90 -4.94 15.65
N ILE A 195 6.30 -6.17 15.31
CA ILE A 195 7.02 -6.52 14.07
C ILE A 195 6.08 -6.62 12.85
N THR A 196 4.91 -7.24 12.98
CA THR A 196 4.11 -7.66 11.80
C THR A 196 2.93 -6.76 11.46
N LEU A 197 2.26 -6.21 12.46
CA LEU A 197 1.05 -5.43 12.30
C LEU A 197 0.97 -4.52 13.50
N ASN A 198 0.84 -3.22 13.30
CA ASN A 198 0.67 -2.21 14.36
C ASN A 198 -0.64 -2.41 15.20
N PHE A 199 -0.80 -3.61 15.80
CA PHE A 199 -1.92 -4.45 16.29
C PHE A 199 -2.12 -4.61 17.81
N HIS A 200 -1.73 -5.71 18.47
CA HIS A 200 -1.48 -5.93 19.93
C HIS A 200 -2.71 -6.27 20.85
N PRO A 201 -2.48 -7.02 21.98
CA PRO A 201 -3.39 -7.05 23.14
C PRO A 201 -2.66 -6.95 24.51
N THR A 202 -2.37 -5.75 25.03
CA THR A 202 -2.18 -5.39 26.47
C THR A 202 -2.13 -3.87 26.60
N LYS A 203 -1.92 -3.26 27.79
CA LYS A 203 -1.93 -1.80 27.94
C LYS A 203 -1.01 -1.14 26.89
N LEU A 204 -1.62 -0.45 25.94
CA LEU A 204 -1.05 -0.16 24.64
C LEU A 204 -1.05 1.34 24.44
N CYS A 205 0.12 1.92 24.18
CA CYS A 205 0.24 3.24 23.59
C CYS A 205 0.64 3.03 22.12
N ILE A 206 -0.31 3.25 21.21
CA ILE A 206 -0.07 3.14 19.77
C ILE A 206 0.22 4.52 19.23
N LEU A 207 1.38 4.69 18.60
CA LEU A 207 1.76 5.89 17.85
C LEU A 207 1.69 5.55 16.37
N ARG A 208 0.64 6.03 15.70
CA ARG A 208 0.48 5.84 14.24
C ARG A 208 0.47 7.18 13.55
N THR A 209 1.40 7.37 12.62
CA THR A 209 1.31 8.47 11.67
C THR A 209 0.08 8.28 10.79
N VAL A 210 -0.66 9.36 10.59
CA VAL A 210 -1.87 9.38 9.77
C VAL A 210 -1.45 9.60 8.33
N LYS A 211 -1.48 8.53 7.53
CA LYS A 211 -1.15 8.56 6.10
C LYS A 211 -2.02 7.58 5.31
N ALA A 212 -3.33 7.63 5.54
CA ALA A 212 -4.32 6.76 4.92
C ALA A 212 -5.70 7.42 4.93
N ASP A 213 -6.54 7.09 3.95
CA ASP A 213 -7.95 7.53 3.87
C ASP A 213 -8.83 7.03 5.03
N ILE A 214 -8.38 5.97 5.69
CA ILE A 214 -9.14 5.32 6.75
C ILE A 214 -8.36 5.43 8.05
N ILE A 215 -9.01 6.02 9.05
CA ILE A 215 -8.52 6.05 10.42
C ILE A 215 -9.61 5.60 11.38
N CYS A 216 -9.27 4.64 12.23
CA CYS A 216 -10.18 4.07 13.21
C CYS A 216 -9.79 4.51 14.63
N GLY A 217 -10.79 4.81 15.45
CA GLY A 217 -10.64 5.15 16.87
C GLY A 217 -10.28 6.61 17.17
N LEU A 218 -10.64 7.54 16.28
CA LEU A 218 -10.76 8.96 16.64
C LEU A 218 -12.07 9.21 17.40
N ARG A 219 -12.09 10.24 18.25
CA ARG A 219 -13.35 10.73 18.83
C ARG A 219 -14.22 11.31 17.71
N GLU A 220 -15.53 11.11 17.82
CA GLU A 220 -16.50 11.70 16.90
C GLU A 220 -16.31 13.23 16.85
N GLY A 221 -16.33 13.82 15.65
CA GLY A 221 -16.10 15.25 15.44
C GLY A 221 -14.63 15.69 15.44
N LEU A 222 -13.68 14.84 15.83
CA LEU A 222 -12.26 15.20 15.86
C LEU A 222 -11.63 15.19 14.46
N ALA A 223 -12.04 14.25 13.61
CA ALA A 223 -11.58 14.20 12.23
C ALA A 223 -12.00 15.47 11.47
N GLU A 224 -13.23 15.92 11.67
CA GLU A 224 -13.79 17.14 11.08
C GLU A 224 -13.03 18.39 11.56
N LYS A 225 -12.68 18.48 12.85
CA LYS A 225 -11.90 19.59 13.40
C LYS A 225 -10.46 19.64 12.88
N ILE A 226 -9.80 18.50 12.75
CA ILE A 226 -8.44 18.45 12.19
C ILE A 226 -8.50 18.79 10.70
N GLU A 227 -9.52 18.32 9.99
CA GLU A 227 -9.74 18.66 8.58
C GLU A 227 -9.95 20.16 8.35
N GLU A 228 -10.66 20.86 9.25
CA GLU A 228 -10.80 22.32 9.21
C GLU A 228 -9.46 23.06 9.36
N GLN A 229 -8.50 22.48 10.08
CA GLN A 229 -7.20 23.08 10.36
C GLN A 229 -6.14 22.73 9.31
N ASP A 230 -6.10 21.47 8.88
CA ASP A 230 -5.17 20.95 7.87
C ASP A 230 -5.94 20.00 6.94
N PRO A 231 -6.42 20.49 5.77
CA PRO A 231 -7.12 19.65 4.79
C PRO A 231 -6.30 18.47 4.24
N LYS A 232 -4.98 18.43 4.45
CA LYS A 232 -4.08 17.37 3.98
C LYS A 232 -3.51 16.53 5.13
N TRP A 233 -4.11 16.59 6.31
CA TRP A 233 -3.63 15.91 7.51
C TRP A 233 -3.50 14.39 7.36
N MET A 234 -4.25 13.77 6.46
CA MET A 234 -4.19 12.34 6.13
C MET A 234 -3.24 11.97 4.98
N GLU A 235 -2.62 12.94 4.33
CA GLU A 235 -1.72 12.74 3.18
C GLU A 235 -0.24 12.93 3.55
N THR A 236 0.02 13.87 4.46
CA THR A 236 1.37 14.38 4.75
C THR A 236 2.15 13.51 5.72
N GLY A 237 1.48 12.75 6.59
CA GLY A 237 2.13 12.02 7.69
C GLY A 237 2.56 12.90 8.86
N ASN A 238 2.16 14.19 8.86
CA ASN A 238 2.49 15.16 9.92
C ASN A 238 1.67 14.95 11.19
N TRP A 239 0.51 14.30 11.07
CA TRP A 239 -0.36 13.99 12.18
C TRP A 239 -0.13 12.57 12.65
N ALA A 240 -0.27 12.36 13.95
CA ALA A 240 -0.23 11.03 14.53
C ALA A 240 -1.39 10.87 15.51
N VAL A 241 -1.95 9.67 15.58
CA VAL A 241 -2.89 9.32 16.64
C VAL A 241 -2.16 8.54 17.70
N ILE A 242 -2.32 9.02 18.94
CA ILE A 242 -1.90 8.33 20.16
C ILE A 242 -3.14 7.63 20.72
N GLN A 243 -3.16 6.31 20.69
CA GLN A 243 -4.28 5.53 21.27
C GLN A 243 -3.81 4.76 22.48
N PHE A 244 -4.51 4.99 23.60
CA PHE A 244 -4.28 4.29 24.85
C PHE A 244 -5.39 3.27 25.08
N CYS A 245 -5.05 1.99 25.22
CA CYS A 245 -6.00 0.94 25.61
C CYS A 245 -5.66 0.48 27.02
N ASP A 246 -6.52 0.73 28.01
CA ASP A 246 -6.35 0.21 29.37
C ASP A 246 -7.32 -0.96 29.62
N LYS A 247 -6.89 -1.98 30.39
CA LYS A 247 -7.72 -3.14 30.70
C LYS A 247 -8.98 -2.71 31.45
N THR A 248 -10.14 -2.87 30.84
CA THR A 248 -11.37 -3.22 31.58
C THR A 248 -11.99 -4.46 30.95
N VAL A 249 -11.83 -5.58 31.63
CA VAL A 249 -12.72 -6.72 31.46
C VAL A 249 -14.07 -6.31 32.04
N LYS A 250 -15.03 -6.02 31.14
CA LYS A 250 -16.38 -6.56 31.24
C LYS A 250 -16.83 -6.93 29.82
N ARG A 251 -16.61 -8.20 29.46
CA ARG A 251 -17.44 -8.85 28.44
C ARG A 251 -18.81 -9.02 29.07
N GLY A 252 -19.77 -8.16 28.70
CA GLY A 252 -21.18 -8.48 28.80
C GLY A 252 -21.66 -8.86 27.39
N GLN A 253 -21.77 -10.16 27.12
CA GLN A 253 -22.63 -10.68 26.07
C GLN A 253 -23.60 -11.62 26.78
N ASP A 254 -24.73 -11.08 27.18
CA ASP A 254 -25.84 -11.87 27.66
C ASP A 254 -26.57 -12.47 26.46
N TYR A 255 -26.68 -13.79 26.44
CA TYR A 255 -27.51 -14.54 25.51
C TYR A 255 -28.78 -14.97 26.26
N PHE A 256 -29.96 -14.51 25.81
CA PHE A 256 -31.25 -15.05 26.26
C PHE A 256 -31.99 -15.72 25.10
N LYS A 257 -32.58 -16.90 25.37
CA LYS A 257 -33.37 -17.74 24.46
C LYS A 257 -34.64 -17.03 23.98
N ARG A 258 -35.15 -17.49 22.84
CA ARG A 258 -36.30 -16.97 22.07
C ARG A 258 -37.68 -17.13 22.75
N ASP A 259 -37.71 -17.32 24.08
CA ASP A 259 -38.88 -17.80 24.82
C ASP A 259 -39.25 -16.89 26.03
N GLY A 260 -38.56 -15.75 26.20
CA GLY A 260 -39.03 -14.59 26.98
C GLY A 260 -39.39 -14.79 28.46
N ALA A 261 -38.46 -14.54 29.39
CA ALA A 261 -38.73 -14.00 30.72
C ALA A 261 -37.44 -13.40 31.35
N PRO A 262 -37.49 -12.22 32.01
CA PRO A 262 -36.33 -11.57 32.62
C PRO A 262 -35.98 -12.13 34.00
N ILE A 263 -34.71 -12.09 34.39
CA ILE A 263 -34.25 -12.26 35.78
C ILE A 263 -33.59 -10.94 36.19
N HIS A 264 -34.04 -10.35 37.30
CA HIS A 264 -33.74 -8.99 37.77
C HIS A 264 -32.25 -8.67 37.93
#